data_AF-A0A239NHB4-F1
#
_entry.id   AF-A0A239NHB4-F1
#
_cell.length_a   1.000
_cell.length_b   1.000
_cell.length_c   1.000
_cell.angle_alpha   90.00
_cell.angle_beta   90.00
_cell.angle_gamma   90.00
#
_symmetry.space_group_name_H-M   'P 1'
#
loop_
_entity.id
_entity.type
_entity.pdbx_description
1 polymer ?
#
loop_
_entity_poly.entity_id
_entity_poly.type
_entity_poly.pdbx_seq_one_letter_code
_entity_poly.pdbx_strand_id
1 'polypeptide(L)'
;MFIILLFVALTVLPAVAVSYTARRLPRGITWLKVAVAGMLLAVFVTSFLQSQSASEADGKGYAVLMQLLVSPLSMIGMPICVGVIFGALVGLNRRSVAGR
;
A
#
# COMPACT_ATOMS: atom_id res chain seq x y z
N MET A 1 17.32 0.70 13.06
CA MET A 1 16.21 0.54 14.02
C MET A 1 15.07 1.55 13.77
N PHE A 2 15.35 2.85 13.69
CA PHE A 2 14.33 3.89 13.39
C PHE A 2 13.55 3.67 12.09
N ILE A 3 14.24 3.34 10.98
CA ILE A 3 13.61 3.08 9.68
C ILE A 3 12.61 1.90 9.78
N ILE A 4 12.98 0.83 10.46
CA ILE A 4 12.13 -0.35 10.63
C ILE A 4 10.87 -0.01 11.43
N LEU A 5 11.00 0.75 12.52
CA LEU A 5 9.85 1.23 13.30
C LEU A 5 8.91 2.09 12.45
N LEU A 6 9.46 2.90 11.56
CA LEU A 6 8.70 3.75 10.66
C LEU A 6 7.90 2.92 9.64
N PHE A 7 8.52 1.89 9.06
CA PHE A 7 7.82 0.93 8.19
C PHE A 7 6.71 0.17 8.92
N VAL A 8 6.97 -0.28 10.16
CA VAL A 8 5.97 -0.94 10.98
C VAL A 8 4.80 0.01 11.25
N ALA A 9 5.06 1.26 11.63
CA ALA A 9 4.01 2.24 11.84
C ALA A 9 3.19 2.50 10.57
N LEU A 10 3.86 2.69 9.42
CA LEU A 10 3.23 2.92 8.12
C LEU A 10 2.39 1.73 7.63
N THR A 11 2.66 0.52 8.11
CA THR A 11 1.88 -0.68 7.74
C THR A 11 0.76 -0.95 8.75
N VAL A 12 1.06 -0.87 10.05
CA VAL A 12 0.18 -1.28 11.14
C VAL A 12 -0.92 -0.24 11.40
N LEU A 13 -0.61 1.06 11.39
CA LEU A 13 -1.60 2.12 11.61
C LEU A 13 -2.75 2.06 10.59
N PRO A 14 -2.49 2.05 9.27
CA PRO A 14 -3.56 1.91 8.29
C PRO A 14 -4.26 0.56 8.39
N ALA A 15 -3.55 -0.54 8.71
CA ALA A 15 -4.19 -1.84 8.90
C ALA A 15 -5.24 -1.81 10.02
N VAL A 16 -4.93 -1.19 11.16
CA VAL A 16 -5.86 -1.07 12.29
C VAL A 16 -7.02 -0.15 11.95
N ALA A 17 -6.76 1.02 11.35
CA ALA A 17 -7.80 1.98 10.95
C ALA A 17 -8.78 1.36 9.93
N VAL A 18 -8.26 0.64 8.95
CA VAL A 18 -9.08 -0.02 7.92
C VAL A 18 -9.82 -1.22 8.51
N SER A 19 -9.19 -2.00 9.38
CA SER A 19 -9.87 -3.09 10.12
C SER A 19 -11.06 -2.59 10.92
N TYR A 20 -10.95 -1.42 11.55
CA TYR A 20 -12.02 -0.82 12.33
C TYR A 20 -13.15 -0.31 11.44
N THR A 21 -12.83 0.40 10.35
CA THR A 21 -13.84 0.92 9.42
C THR A 21 -14.55 -0.18 8.63
N ALA A 22 -13.87 -1.28 8.29
CA ALA A 22 -14.45 -2.46 7.63
C ALA A 22 -15.56 -3.15 8.45
N ARG A 23 -15.53 -3.00 9.78
CA ARG A 23 -16.59 -3.52 10.66
C ARG A 23 -17.87 -2.69 10.60
N ARG A 24 -17.74 -1.38 10.38
CA ARG A 24 -18.88 -0.42 10.38
C ARG A 24 -19.48 -0.22 8.99
N LEU A 25 -18.68 -0.26 7.94
CA LEU A 25 -19.12 0.02 6.57
C LEU A 25 -19.75 -1.19 5.88
N PRO A 26 -20.68 -1.01 4.91
CA PRO A 26 -21.19 -2.11 4.10
C PRO A 26 -20.05 -2.81 3.34
N ARG A 27 -20.20 -4.12 3.13
CA ARG A 27 -19.17 -4.97 2.50
C ARG A 27 -18.68 -4.43 1.16
N GLY A 28 -19.58 -3.90 0.33
CA GLY A 28 -19.25 -3.31 -0.98
C GLY A 28 -18.24 -2.16 -0.91
N ILE A 29 -18.39 -1.24 0.04
CA ILE A 29 -17.46 -0.10 0.22
C ILE A 29 -16.08 -0.59 0.70
N THR A 30 -16.06 -1.64 1.51
CA THR A 30 -14.80 -2.22 2.01
C THR A 30 -14.03 -2.91 0.89
N TRP A 31 -14.72 -3.66 0.02
CA TRP A 31 -14.13 -4.26 -1.18
C TRP A 31 -13.65 -3.21 -2.18
N LEU A 32 -14.38 -2.10 -2.35
CA LEU A 32 -13.93 -0.97 -3.17
C LEU A 32 -12.60 -0.39 -2.65
N LYS A 33 -12.47 -0.21 -1.33
CA LYS A 33 -11.19 0.25 -0.72
C LYS A 33 -10.05 -0.73 -0.99
N VAL A 34 -10.31 -2.04 -0.94
CA VAL A 34 -9.32 -3.08 -1.27
C VAL A 34 -8.93 -3.01 -2.75
N ALA A 35 -9.91 -2.87 -3.65
CA ALA A 35 -9.66 -2.75 -5.09
C ALA A 35 -8.82 -1.51 -5.42
N VAL A 36 -9.15 -0.35 -4.84
CA VAL A 36 -8.38 0.89 -5.00
C VAL A 36 -6.97 0.75 -4.41
N ALA A 37 -6.83 0.18 -3.22
CA ALA A 37 -5.52 -0.05 -2.60
C ALA A 37 -4.67 -1.04 -3.43
N GLY A 38 -5.29 -2.08 -4.00
CA GLY A 38 -4.64 -3.03 -4.89
C GLY A 38 -4.20 -2.40 -6.21
N MET A 39 -5.02 -1.54 -6.80
CA MET A 39 -4.67 -0.80 -8.01
C MET A 39 -3.50 0.15 -7.76
N LEU A 40 -3.51 0.89 -6.65
CA LEU A 40 -2.40 1.76 -6.24
C LEU A 40 -1.13 0.95 -5.97
N LEU A 41 -1.25 -0.22 -5.33
CA LEU A 41 -0.11 -1.11 -5.10
C LEU A 41 0.51 -1.57 -6.42
N ALA A 42 -0.32 -1.98 -7.39
CA ALA A 42 0.15 -2.37 -8.72
C ALA A 42 0.89 -1.21 -9.41
N VAL A 43 0.35 0.01 -9.35
CA VAL A 43 1.00 1.22 -9.90
C VAL A 43 2.34 1.49 -9.23
N PHE A 44 2.43 1.37 -7.89
CA PHE A 44 3.69 1.56 -7.19
C PHE A 44 4.72 0.48 -7.54
N VAL A 45 4.29 -0.77 -7.70
CA VAL A 45 5.16 -1.89 -8.09
C VAL A 45 5.66 -1.70 -9.51
N THR A 46 4.79 -1.44 -10.48
CA THR A 46 5.18 -1.23 -11.88
C THR A 46 6.08 -0.01 -12.01
N SER A 47 5.76 1.10 -11.33
CA SER A 47 6.59 2.32 -11.38
C SER A 47 7.96 2.09 -10.75
N PHE A 48 8.05 1.32 -9.66
CA PHE A 48 9.33 0.97 -9.04
C PHE A 48 10.18 0.08 -9.97
N LEU A 49 9.58 -0.96 -10.56
CA LEU A 49 10.25 -1.84 -11.54
C LEU A 49 10.76 -1.06 -12.76
N GLN A 50 9.91 -0.20 -13.33
CA GLN A 50 10.26 0.66 -14.46
C GLN A 50 11.40 1.62 -14.11
N SER A 51 11.37 2.20 -12.90
CA SER A 51 12.42 3.09 -12.43
C SER A 51 13.76 2.39 -12.25
N GLN A 52 13.79 1.10 -11.89
CA GLN A 52 15.04 0.34 -11.81
C GLN A 52 15.61 0.05 -13.21
N SER A 53 14.76 -0.35 -14.17
CA SER A 53 15.19 -0.62 -15.54
C SER A 53 15.64 0.64 -16.30
N ALA A 54 15.04 1.81 -16.03
CA ALA A 54 15.42 3.07 -16.68
C ALA A 54 16.78 3.61 -16.16
N SER A 55 17.16 3.24 -14.94
CA SER A 55 18.46 3.61 -14.34
C SER A 55 19.64 2.98 -15.06
N GLU A 56 19.45 1.78 -15.63
CA GLU A 56 20.50 1.02 -16.33
C GLU A 56 20.67 1.48 -17.79
N ALA A 57 19.67 2.16 -18.36
CA ALA A 57 19.56 2.34 -19.81
C ALA A 57 19.92 3.73 -20.35
N ASP A 58 19.84 4.83 -19.59
CA ASP A 58 19.93 6.15 -20.26
C ASP A 58 20.44 7.37 -19.47
N GLY A 59 20.86 8.36 -20.27
CA GLY A 59 21.55 9.60 -19.95
C GLY A 59 21.10 10.36 -18.69
N LYS A 60 22.11 10.62 -17.86
CA LYS A 60 22.16 11.37 -16.60
C LYS A 60 21.35 12.68 -16.59
N GLY A 61 20.19 12.66 -15.91
CA GLY A 61 19.45 13.88 -15.55
C GLY A 61 17.99 13.61 -15.20
N TYR A 62 17.16 13.35 -16.21
CA TYR A 62 15.72 13.13 -16.04
C TYR A 62 15.38 11.77 -15.43
N ALA A 63 16.14 10.72 -15.78
CA ALA A 63 15.98 9.39 -15.20
C ALA A 63 16.27 9.39 -13.69
N VAL A 64 17.30 10.13 -13.26
CA VAL A 64 17.68 10.26 -11.85
C VAL A 64 16.62 11.05 -11.07
N LEU A 65 16.07 12.13 -11.63
CA LEU A 65 15.01 12.92 -10.99
C LEU A 65 13.73 12.10 -10.81
N MET A 66 13.32 11.35 -11.84
CA MET A 66 12.15 10.46 -11.76
C MET A 66 12.38 9.32 -10.77
N GLN A 67 13.58 8.76 -10.72
CA GLN A 67 13.94 7.73 -9.74
C GLN A 67 13.95 8.27 -8.31
N LEU A 68 14.40 9.51 -8.09
CA LEU A 68 14.38 10.17 -6.79
C LEU A 68 12.98 10.48 -6.29
N LEU A 69 12.01 10.66 -7.19
CA LEU A 69 10.61 10.86 -6.84
C LEU A 69 9.88 9.53 -6.63
N VAL A 70 10.03 8.59 -7.55
CA VAL A 70 9.28 7.32 -7.57
C VAL A 70 9.77 6.35 -6.51
N SER A 71 11.07 6.31 -6.22
CA SER A 71 11.66 5.41 -5.23
C SER A 71 11.13 5.65 -3.80
N PRO A 72 11.19 6.86 -3.21
CA PRO A 72 10.66 7.08 -1.86
C PRO A 72 9.12 6.98 -1.80
N LEU A 73 8.42 7.42 -2.85
CA LEU A 73 6.95 7.30 -2.93
C LEU A 73 6.51 5.84 -2.93
N SER A 74 7.19 4.97 -3.69
CA SER A 74 6.88 3.54 -3.69
C SER A 74 7.31 2.85 -2.40
N MET A 75 8.47 3.20 -1.83
CA MET A 75 8.94 2.69 -0.53
C MET A 75 7.95 2.96 0.61
N ILE A 76 7.26 4.10 0.59
CA ILE A 76 6.25 4.47 1.60
C ILE A 76 4.86 3.98 1.19
N GLY A 77 4.51 4.08 -0.09
CA GLY A 77 3.18 3.75 -0.61
C GLY A 77 2.87 2.25 -0.55
N MET A 78 3.85 1.38 -0.87
CA MET A 78 3.68 -0.07 -0.82
C MET A 78 3.27 -0.61 0.56
N PRO A 79 4.00 -0.33 1.67
CA PRO A 79 3.63 -0.83 2.99
C PRO A 79 2.27 -0.30 3.45
N ILE A 80 1.91 0.95 3.09
CA ILE A 80 0.58 1.49 3.38
C ILE A 80 -0.50 0.68 2.64
N CYS A 81 -0.34 0.46 1.33
CA CYS A 81 -1.28 -0.30 0.53
C CYS A 81 -1.45 -1.74 1.04
N VAL A 82 -0.34 -2.41 1.40
CA VAL A 82 -0.35 -3.75 2.00
C VAL A 82 -1.08 -3.74 3.34
N GLY A 83 -0.80 -2.76 4.21
CA GLY A 83 -1.47 -2.59 5.49
C GLY A 83 -2.98 -2.39 5.33
N VAL A 84 -3.41 -1.56 4.38
CA VAL A 84 -4.82 -1.32 4.06
C VAL A 84 -5.53 -2.60 3.60
N ILE A 85 -4.93 -3.35 2.67
CA ILE A 85 -5.50 -4.61 2.16
C ILE A 85 -5.62 -5.62 3.30
N PHE A 86 -4.56 -5.81 4.08
CA PHE A 86 -4.54 -6.75 5.19
C PHE A 86 -5.58 -6.37 6.26
N GLY A 87 -5.64 -5.09 6.63
CA GLY A 87 -6.62 -4.58 7.59
C GLY A 87 -8.07 -4.77 7.12
N ALA A 88 -8.35 -4.52 5.84
CA ALA A 88 -9.68 -4.74 5.28
C ALA A 88 -10.08 -6.23 5.34
N LEU A 89 -9.17 -7.14 4.97
CA LEU A 89 -9.42 -8.58 5.02
C LEU A 89 -9.67 -9.07 6.45
N VAL A 90 -8.86 -8.63 7.42
CA VAL A 90 -9.03 -8.98 8.84
C VAL A 90 -10.36 -8.44 9.38
N GLY A 91 -10.72 -7.20 9.03
CA GLY A 91 -11.99 -6.59 9.43
C GLY A 91 -13.21 -7.32 8.86
N LEU A 92 -13.16 -7.70 7.58
CA LEU A 92 -14.21 -8.47 6.92
C LEU A 92 -14.35 -9.88 7.51
N ASN A 93 -13.23 -10.57 7.77
CA ASN A 93 -13.23 -11.92 8.34
C ASN A 93 -13.86 -11.94 9.74
N ARG A 94 -13.45 -11.02 10.63
CA ARG A 94 -14.04 -10.90 11.98
C ARG A 94 -15.53 -10.61 11.96
N ARG A 95 -16.01 -9.81 11.00
CA ARG A 95 -17.45 -9.55 10.84
C ARG A 95 -18.20 -10.79 10.34
N SER A 96 -17.57 -11.61 9.51
CA SER A 96 -18.13 -12.89 9.07
C SER A 96 -18.23 -13.90 10.20
N VAL A 97 -17.26 -13.90 11.13
CA VAL A 97 -17.27 -14.79 12.31
C VAL A 97 -18.32 -14.34 13.34
N ALA A 98 -18.48 -13.04 13.57
CA ALA A 98 -19.44 -12.51 14.56
C ALA A 98 -20.91 -12.52 14.09
N GLY A 99 -21.17 -12.81 12.82
CA GLY A 99 -22.52 -12.92 12.25
C GLY A 99 -23.02 -14.35 12.07
N ARG A 100 -22.27 -15.35 12.56
CA ARG A 100 -22.71 -16.73 12.76
C ARG A 100 -23.03 -16.93 14.23
#